data_AF-A0A9X1YIF9-F1
#
_entry.id   AF-A0A9X1YIF9-F1
#
_cell.length_a   1.000
_cell.length_b   1.000
_cell.length_c   1.000
_cell.angle_alpha   90.00
_cell.angle_beta   90.00
_cell.angle_gamma   90.00
#
_symmetry.space_group_name_H-M   'P 1'
#
loop_
_entity.id
_entity.type
_entity.pdbx_description
1 polymer ?
#
loop_
_entity_poly.entity_id
_entity_poly.type
_entity_poly.pdbx_seq_one_letter_code
_entity_poly.pdbx_strand_id
1 'polypeptide(L)'
;MDWLEFTSKTIGELAWPAVAVYVLVTQKRGIDALLTRMSKLKAGGLEAEFSAKTESTAAKIEVLEARPVEAPKLDAEAIRPPVAQARGPGDPHAAGTAGTPPALAGGTQLLFRSYLAESQQQREMRLRDERLRASGLIIEEWTDLEDTVRHLAASHGLAKSGQIAAILAELQKLGVLSAQTVAIVKELANLRNQVAHARFEPTEAAGDQYADSCRKIEKRIGEEEAAWQEAAASLNGPSHAAVAPTP
;
A
#
# COMPACT_ATOMS: atom_id res chain seq x y z
N MET A 1 46.29 3.96 -47.13
CA MET A 1 45.30 4.09 -46.04
C MET A 1 44.49 2.82 -46.04
N ASP A 2 44.62 2.07 -44.96
CA ASP A 2 44.56 0.61 -44.94
C ASP A 2 43.13 0.07 -44.84
N TRP A 3 42.68 -0.61 -45.90
CA TRP A 3 41.38 -1.32 -45.97
C TRP A 3 41.23 -2.41 -44.88
N LEU A 4 42.35 -2.95 -44.41
CA LEU A 4 42.38 -3.92 -43.32
C LEU A 4 42.07 -3.30 -41.95
N GLU A 5 42.38 -2.01 -41.73
CA GLU A 5 42.00 -1.35 -40.48
C GLU A 5 40.48 -1.14 -40.40
N PHE A 6 39.83 -0.88 -41.55
CA PHE A 6 38.40 -0.64 -41.60
C PHE A 6 37.59 -1.89 -41.21
N THR A 7 37.96 -3.06 -41.73
CA THR A 7 37.27 -4.33 -41.42
C THR A 7 37.44 -4.76 -39.97
N SER A 8 38.61 -4.51 -39.35
CA SER A 8 38.83 -4.82 -37.93
C SER A 8 37.94 -3.99 -36.99
N LYS A 9 37.67 -2.73 -37.33
CA LYS A 9 36.80 -1.84 -36.54
C LYS A 9 35.32 -2.23 -36.66
N THR A 10 34.85 -2.60 -37.85
CA THR A 10 33.45 -2.98 -38.04
C THR A 10 33.11 -4.30 -37.35
N ILE A 11 34.03 -5.27 -37.32
CA ILE A 11 33.81 -6.57 -36.64
C ILE A 11 33.78 -6.39 -35.12
N GLY A 12 34.62 -5.51 -34.55
CA GLY A 12 34.64 -5.23 -33.11
C GLY A 12 33.32 -4.64 -32.59
N GLU A 13 32.67 -3.77 -33.36
CA GLU A 13 31.41 -3.11 -32.96
C GLU A 13 30.17 -3.97 -33.22
N LEU A 14 30.19 -4.85 -34.24
CA LEU A 14 29.06 -5.73 -34.56
C LEU A 14 29.04 -7.06 -33.81
N ALA A 15 30.17 -7.48 -33.22
CA ALA A 15 30.26 -8.75 -32.51
C ALA A 15 29.36 -8.78 -31.26
N TRP A 16 29.32 -7.69 -30.48
CA TRP A 16 28.51 -7.60 -29.27
C TRP A 16 26.99 -7.70 -29.53
N PRO A 17 26.40 -6.92 -30.45
CA PRO A 17 24.97 -7.02 -30.75
C PRO A 17 24.59 -8.40 -31.31
N ALA A 18 25.43 -9.00 -32.15
CA ALA A 18 25.17 -10.33 -32.71
C ALA A 18 25.17 -11.41 -31.61
N VAL A 19 26.13 -11.35 -30.67
CA VAL A 19 26.18 -12.25 -29.51
C VAL A 19 24.97 -12.02 -28.59
N ALA A 20 24.58 -10.77 -28.36
CA ALA A 20 23.41 -10.44 -27.55
C ALA A 20 22.11 -11.04 -28.15
N VAL A 21 21.90 -10.89 -29.46
CA VAL A 21 20.75 -11.49 -30.16
C VAL A 21 20.82 -13.02 -30.13
N TYR A 22 22.00 -13.61 -30.35
CA TYR A 22 22.20 -15.06 -30.32
C TYR A 22 21.85 -15.65 -28.96
N VAL A 23 22.32 -15.03 -27.87
CA VAL A 23 21.98 -15.42 -26.49
C VAL A 23 20.48 -15.25 -26.23
N LEU A 24 19.88 -14.13 -26.66
CA LEU A 24 18.45 -13.89 -26.47
C LEU A 24 17.58 -14.95 -27.16
N VAL A 25 17.97 -15.40 -28.35
CA VAL A 25 17.20 -16.40 -29.13
C VAL A 25 17.40 -17.80 -28.58
N THR A 26 18.63 -18.18 -28.21
CA THR A 26 18.93 -19.53 -27.72
C THR A 26 18.45 -19.76 -26.28
N GLN A 27 18.39 -18.71 -25.47
CA GLN A 27 18.08 -18.81 -24.03
C GLN A 27 16.63 -18.41 -23.68
N LYS A 28 15.84 -17.92 -24.65
CA LYS A 28 14.44 -17.48 -24.49
C LYS A 28 13.55 -18.49 -23.77
N ARG A 29 13.74 -19.78 -24.02
CA ARG A 29 12.96 -20.86 -23.39
C ARG A 29 13.26 -21.06 -21.90
N GLY A 30 14.45 -20.66 -21.43
CA GLY A 30 14.82 -20.71 -20.01
C GLY A 30 14.37 -19.48 -19.22
N ILE A 31 14.32 -18.32 -19.89
CA ILE A 31 13.98 -17.03 -19.27
C ILE A 31 12.50 -17.00 -18.83
N ASP A 32 11.58 -17.56 -19.63
CA ASP A 32 10.15 -17.60 -19.29
C ASP A 32 9.87 -18.39 -18.00
N ALA A 33 10.56 -19.52 -17.82
CA ALA A 33 10.40 -20.36 -16.63
C ALA A 33 10.94 -19.70 -15.34
N LEU A 34 11.96 -18.85 -15.48
CA LEU A 34 12.54 -18.09 -14.36
C LEU A 34 11.68 -16.88 -14.00
N LEU A 35 11.11 -16.19 -15.00
CA LEU A 35 10.17 -15.09 -14.81
C LEU A 35 8.93 -15.51 -14.00
N THR A 36 8.36 -16.69 -14.29
CA THR A 36 7.18 -17.20 -13.56
C THR A 36 7.49 -17.58 -12.11
N ARG A 37 8.74 -17.92 -11.77
CA ARG A 37 9.13 -18.26 -10.38
C ARG A 37 9.45 -17.02 -9.56
N MET A 38 10.09 -16.02 -10.17
CA MET A 38 10.31 -14.72 -9.51
C MET A 38 9.00 -13.96 -9.25
N SER A 39 7.98 -14.12 -10.09
CA SER A 39 6.68 -13.47 -9.86
C SER A 39 5.94 -14.06 -8.63
N LYS A 40 6.00 -15.37 -8.42
CA LYS A 40 5.36 -16.04 -7.26
C LYS A 40 6.04 -15.68 -5.92
N LEU A 41 7.36 -15.51 -5.89
CA LEU A 41 8.09 -15.07 -4.68
C LEU A 41 7.84 -13.59 -4.35
N LYS A 42 7.69 -12.72 -5.36
CA LYS A 42 7.29 -11.33 -5.14
C LYS A 42 5.90 -11.22 -4.56
N ALA A 43 4.95 -12.03 -5.02
CA ALA A 43 3.58 -12.03 -4.49
C ALA A 43 3.57 -12.36 -2.98
N GLY A 44 4.24 -13.43 -2.54
CA GLY A 44 4.27 -13.82 -1.13
C GLY A 44 5.06 -12.86 -0.22
N GLY A 45 6.15 -12.26 -0.72
CA GLY A 45 6.92 -11.27 0.05
C GLY A 45 6.18 -9.95 0.20
N LEU A 46 5.50 -9.49 -0.85
CA LEU A 46 4.65 -8.31 -0.79
C LEU A 46 3.53 -8.54 0.21
N GLU A 47 2.76 -9.64 0.09
CA GLU A 47 1.64 -10.03 0.97
C GLU A 47 1.97 -9.86 2.46
N ALA A 48 3.14 -10.32 2.88
CA ALA A 48 3.60 -10.21 4.27
C ALA A 48 3.90 -8.76 4.71
N GLU A 49 4.46 -7.91 3.85
CA GLU A 49 4.81 -6.52 4.21
C GLU A 49 3.59 -5.64 4.46
N PHE A 50 2.48 -5.91 3.78
CA PHE A 50 1.25 -5.16 4.00
C PHE A 50 0.53 -5.64 5.23
N SER A 51 0.39 -6.95 5.45
CA SER A 51 -0.16 -7.47 6.71
C SER A 51 0.59 -6.91 7.91
N ALA A 52 1.93 -6.87 7.86
CA ALA A 52 2.74 -6.26 8.91
C ALA A 52 2.49 -4.74 9.07
N LYS A 53 2.27 -4.00 7.97
CA LYS A 53 1.94 -2.57 8.02
C LYS A 53 0.52 -2.33 8.54
N THR A 54 -0.46 -3.13 8.16
CA THR A 54 -1.84 -3.01 8.64
C THR A 54 -1.92 -3.38 10.13
N GLU A 55 -1.23 -4.44 10.56
CA GLU A 55 -1.10 -4.79 11.98
C GLU A 55 -0.41 -3.69 12.79
N SER A 56 0.68 -3.09 12.27
CA SER A 56 1.33 -1.97 12.94
C SER A 56 0.43 -0.74 13.05
N THR A 57 -0.38 -0.45 12.03
CA THR A 57 -1.36 0.65 12.05
C THR A 57 -2.48 0.35 13.05
N ALA A 58 -3.03 -0.87 13.04
CA ALA A 58 -4.05 -1.30 13.99
C ALA A 58 -3.56 -1.23 15.44
N ALA A 59 -2.31 -1.65 15.71
CA ALA A 59 -1.70 -1.55 17.03
C ALA A 59 -1.53 -0.09 17.48
N LYS A 60 -1.15 0.82 16.58
CA LYS A 60 -1.08 2.26 16.89
C LYS A 60 -2.47 2.84 17.21
N ILE A 61 -3.52 2.36 16.54
CA ILE A 61 -4.91 2.75 16.80
C ILE A 61 -5.37 2.23 18.17
N GLU A 62 -5.04 1.00 18.53
CA GLU A 62 -5.43 0.43 19.84
C GLU A 62 -4.73 1.16 21.00
N VAL A 63 -3.45 1.49 20.85
CA VAL A 63 -2.71 2.33 21.82
C VAL A 63 -3.31 3.74 21.92
N LEU A 64 -3.88 4.26 20.84
CA LEU A 64 -4.57 5.54 20.81
C LEU A 64 -5.92 5.53 21.52
N GLU A 65 -6.72 4.50 21.30
CA GLU A 65 -8.01 4.33 21.97
C GLU A 65 -7.83 4.25 23.49
N ALA A 66 -6.70 3.71 23.96
CA ALA A 66 -6.35 3.67 25.38
C ALA A 66 -5.88 5.01 25.97
N ARG A 67 -5.65 6.05 25.15
CA ARG A 67 -5.09 7.34 25.58
C ARG A 67 -6.13 8.47 25.49
N PRO A 68 -6.39 9.21 26.59
CA PRO A 68 -7.29 10.36 26.57
C PRO A 68 -6.86 11.39 25.51
N VAL A 69 -7.82 11.95 24.77
CA VAL A 69 -7.61 12.96 23.72
C VAL A 69 -6.85 14.16 24.32
N GLU A 70 -5.58 14.32 23.93
CA GLU A 70 -4.71 15.39 24.41
C GLU A 70 -4.74 16.55 23.40
N ALA A 71 -5.06 17.77 23.87
CA ALA A 71 -5.28 18.94 23.03
C ALA A 71 -4.05 19.30 22.15
N PRO A 72 -4.23 19.57 20.84
CA PRO A 72 -3.12 19.74 19.90
C PRO A 72 -2.35 21.05 20.04
N LYS A 73 -1.03 20.97 19.82
CA LYS A 73 -0.07 22.09 19.76
C LYS A 73 0.34 22.32 18.30
N LEU A 74 0.25 23.57 17.84
CA LEU A 74 0.55 24.01 16.47
C LEU A 74 2.01 24.46 16.33
N ASP A 75 2.81 23.83 15.47
CA ASP A 75 4.16 24.33 15.14
C ASP A 75 4.51 24.15 13.63
N ALA A 76 5.26 25.12 13.07
CA ALA A 76 5.18 25.58 11.67
C ALA A 76 6.34 25.19 10.71
N GLU A 77 7.20 24.22 11.00
CA GLU A 77 8.55 24.16 10.38
C GLU A 77 8.84 23.00 9.39
N ALA A 78 7.90 22.11 9.06
CA ALA A 78 8.23 20.87 8.32
C ALA A 78 7.97 20.92 6.80
N ILE A 79 8.57 21.89 6.09
CA ILE A 79 8.54 21.99 4.61
C ILE A 79 9.88 21.50 4.04
N ARG A 80 9.93 20.25 3.53
CA ARG A 80 10.80 19.78 2.41
C ARG A 80 10.54 18.28 2.10
N PRO A 81 10.34 17.87 0.82
CA PRO A 81 10.16 16.45 0.45
C PRO A 81 11.44 15.84 -0.17
N PRO A 82 11.67 14.52 -0.02
CA PRO A 82 12.49 13.78 -0.97
C PRO A 82 11.75 12.58 -1.63
N VAL A 83 11.74 12.67 -2.95
CA VAL A 83 11.77 11.67 -4.05
C VAL A 83 11.65 10.16 -3.72
N ALA A 84 10.79 9.52 -4.51
CA ALA A 84 10.47 8.11 -4.61
C ALA A 84 11.61 7.19 -5.11
N GLN A 85 11.59 5.91 -4.70
CA GLN A 85 11.80 4.76 -5.61
C GLN A 85 11.51 3.41 -4.94
N ALA A 86 10.90 2.50 -5.71
CA ALA A 86 10.68 1.09 -5.39
C ALA A 86 11.84 0.22 -5.93
N ARG A 87 12.16 -0.89 -5.25
CA ARG A 87 12.93 -2.03 -5.80
C ARG A 87 12.71 -3.28 -4.93
N GLY A 88 12.19 -4.36 -5.52
CA GLY A 88 12.63 -5.73 -5.17
C GLY A 88 13.68 -6.18 -6.21
N PRO A 89 14.02 -7.48 -6.39
CA PRO A 89 13.91 -8.68 -5.55
C PRO A 89 15.28 -9.45 -5.43
N GLY A 90 15.33 -10.58 -4.73
CA GLY A 90 16.53 -11.45 -4.64
C GLY A 90 16.25 -12.93 -4.91
N ASP A 91 17.19 -13.58 -5.62
CA ASP A 91 17.21 -14.95 -6.13
C ASP A 91 17.40 -16.06 -5.05
N PRO A 92 17.18 -17.36 -5.38
CA PRO A 92 17.56 -18.49 -4.56
C PRO A 92 18.76 -19.31 -5.12
N HIS A 93 19.50 -19.95 -4.23
CA HIS A 93 20.55 -20.94 -4.53
C HIS A 93 20.26 -22.31 -3.88
N ALA A 94 20.51 -23.35 -4.69
CA ALA A 94 21.22 -24.60 -4.39
C ALA A 94 20.54 -25.86 -3.75
N ALA A 95 20.75 -26.96 -4.51
CA ALA A 95 21.19 -28.31 -4.13
C ALA A 95 20.16 -29.41 -3.75
N GLY A 96 20.32 -30.57 -4.40
CA GLY A 96 19.71 -31.85 -4.01
C GLY A 96 19.57 -32.88 -5.14
N THR A 97 20.57 -33.73 -5.30
CA THR A 97 20.63 -34.91 -6.19
C THR A 97 19.66 -36.03 -5.81
N ALA A 98 19.11 -36.76 -6.79
CA ALA A 98 19.22 -38.23 -6.91
C ALA A 98 18.11 -38.86 -7.80
N GLY A 99 18.52 -39.84 -8.62
CA GLY A 99 17.74 -41.05 -8.90
C GLY A 99 16.68 -40.98 -10.01
N THR A 100 17.06 -41.44 -11.20
CA THR A 100 16.10 -41.93 -12.21
C THR A 100 15.76 -43.40 -11.95
N PRO A 101 14.48 -43.78 -11.97
CA PRO A 101 14.06 -45.11 -12.39
C PRO A 101 13.25 -45.08 -13.71
N PRO A 102 13.16 -46.23 -14.41
CA PRO A 102 12.84 -46.30 -15.83
C PRO A 102 11.33 -46.25 -16.12
N ALA A 103 11.05 -45.92 -17.38
CA ALA A 103 9.74 -45.83 -18.00
C ALA A 103 8.94 -47.13 -17.95
N LEU A 104 7.74 -47.09 -17.34
CA LEU A 104 6.60 -47.95 -17.67
C LEU A 104 5.28 -47.21 -17.38
N ALA A 105 4.30 -47.38 -18.29
CA ALA A 105 2.86 -47.04 -18.19
C ALA A 105 2.42 -45.57 -18.41
N GLY A 106 2.42 -45.12 -19.67
CA GLY A 106 2.00 -43.79 -20.13
C GLY A 106 0.48 -43.50 -20.19
N GLY A 107 -0.38 -44.31 -19.58
CA GLY A 107 -1.85 -44.10 -19.61
C GLY A 107 -2.40 -43.33 -18.39
N THR A 108 -1.96 -43.70 -17.19
CA THR A 108 -2.54 -43.19 -15.94
C THR A 108 -1.88 -41.89 -15.44
N GLN A 109 -0.62 -41.64 -15.84
CA GLN A 109 0.12 -40.43 -15.47
C GLN A 109 -0.42 -39.15 -16.12
N LEU A 110 -0.99 -39.25 -17.32
CA LEU A 110 -1.55 -38.10 -18.04
C LEU A 110 -2.84 -37.59 -17.37
N LEU A 111 -3.72 -38.51 -16.93
CA LEU A 111 -4.97 -38.16 -16.23
C LEU A 111 -4.73 -37.62 -14.82
N PHE A 112 -3.71 -38.10 -14.10
CA PHE A 112 -3.32 -37.55 -12.80
C PHE A 112 -2.71 -36.14 -12.95
N ARG A 113 -1.95 -35.89 -14.02
CA ARG A 113 -1.37 -34.56 -14.31
C ARG A 113 -2.43 -33.54 -14.72
N SER A 114 -3.47 -33.94 -15.46
CA SER A 114 -4.60 -33.05 -15.78
C SER A 114 -5.44 -32.73 -14.55
N TYR A 115 -5.74 -33.73 -13.70
CA TYR A 115 -6.47 -33.52 -12.45
C TYR A 115 -5.72 -32.57 -11.48
N LEU A 116 -4.40 -32.75 -11.33
CA LEU A 116 -3.58 -31.84 -10.53
C LEU A 116 -3.50 -30.43 -11.14
N ALA A 117 -3.44 -30.30 -12.47
CA ALA A 117 -3.45 -29.00 -13.14
C ALA A 117 -4.79 -28.26 -12.96
N GLU A 118 -5.91 -28.98 -13.07
CA GLU A 118 -7.25 -28.44 -12.80
C GLU A 118 -7.39 -27.95 -11.36
N SER A 119 -6.88 -28.70 -10.39
CA SER A 119 -6.88 -28.27 -8.98
C SER A 119 -6.05 -27.00 -8.73
N GLN A 120 -4.93 -26.83 -9.46
CA GLN A 120 -4.10 -25.62 -9.38
C GLN A 120 -4.79 -24.43 -10.03
N GLN A 121 -5.41 -24.60 -11.20
CA GLN A 121 -6.16 -23.54 -11.86
C GLN A 121 -7.34 -23.06 -11.02
N GLN A 122 -8.08 -23.98 -10.40
CA GLN A 122 -9.17 -23.63 -9.48
C GLN A 122 -8.68 -22.89 -8.22
N ARG A 123 -7.49 -23.24 -7.72
CA ARG A 123 -6.87 -22.51 -6.60
C ARG A 123 -6.43 -21.11 -7.01
N GLU A 124 -5.79 -20.97 -8.17
CA GLU A 124 -5.38 -19.66 -8.70
C GLU A 124 -6.59 -18.77 -8.99
N MET A 125 -7.69 -19.32 -9.50
CA MET A 125 -8.94 -18.58 -9.71
C MET A 125 -9.53 -18.07 -8.39
N ARG A 126 -9.63 -18.92 -7.37
CA ARG A 126 -10.11 -18.52 -6.03
C ARG A 126 -9.27 -17.40 -5.42
N LEU A 127 -7.94 -17.51 -5.48
CA LEU A 127 -7.04 -16.48 -4.97
C LEU A 127 -7.22 -15.14 -5.69
N ARG A 128 -7.48 -15.16 -7.01
CA ARG A 128 -7.77 -13.93 -7.76
C ARG A 128 -9.07 -13.29 -7.32
N ASP A 129 -10.12 -14.09 -7.12
CA ASP A 129 -11.42 -13.60 -6.66
C ASP A 129 -11.32 -12.98 -5.24
N GLU A 130 -10.60 -13.65 -4.33
CA GLU A 130 -10.31 -13.15 -2.99
C GLU A 130 -9.55 -11.82 -3.02
N ARG A 131 -8.50 -11.71 -3.86
CA ARG A 131 -7.70 -10.48 -4.01
C ARG A 131 -8.51 -9.32 -4.58
N LEU A 132 -9.39 -9.58 -5.54
CA LEU A 132 -10.27 -8.57 -6.12
C LEU A 132 -11.25 -8.03 -5.07
N ARG A 133 -11.81 -8.92 -4.25
CA ARG A 133 -12.70 -8.53 -3.14
C ARG A 133 -11.97 -7.68 -2.10
N ALA A 134 -10.79 -8.13 -1.65
CA ALA A 134 -10.00 -7.39 -0.67
C ALA A 134 -9.58 -6.01 -1.19
N SER A 135 -9.18 -5.91 -2.46
CA SER A 135 -8.84 -4.63 -3.08
C SER A 135 -10.06 -3.71 -3.18
N GLY A 136 -11.22 -4.25 -3.55
CA GLY A 136 -12.48 -3.49 -3.59
C GLY A 136 -12.86 -2.92 -2.24
N LEU A 137 -12.82 -3.74 -1.18
CA LEU A 137 -13.11 -3.34 0.19
C LEU A 137 -12.20 -2.19 0.65
N ILE A 138 -10.89 -2.26 0.38
CA ILE A 138 -9.94 -1.20 0.75
C ILE A 138 -10.27 0.13 0.06
N ILE A 139 -10.70 0.10 -1.21
CA ILE A 139 -11.07 1.31 -1.95
C ILE A 139 -12.37 1.90 -1.43
N GLU A 140 -13.37 1.07 -1.16
CA GLU A 140 -14.67 1.48 -0.61
C GLU A 140 -14.49 2.13 0.77
N GLU A 141 -13.86 1.42 1.72
CA GLU A 141 -13.66 1.90 3.10
C GLU A 141 -12.73 3.13 3.16
N TRP A 142 -11.79 3.27 2.22
CA TRP A 142 -11.03 4.51 2.10
C TRP A 142 -11.90 5.68 1.64
N THR A 143 -12.85 5.43 0.73
CA THR A 143 -13.71 6.47 0.18
C THR A 143 -14.60 7.06 1.28
N ASP A 144 -15.15 6.23 2.15
CA ASP A 144 -15.96 6.65 3.30
C ASP A 144 -15.15 7.50 4.30
N LEU A 145 -13.92 7.07 4.62
CA LEU A 145 -13.02 7.83 5.46
C LEU A 145 -12.63 9.18 4.82
N GLU A 146 -12.34 9.17 3.51
CA GLU A 146 -12.01 10.38 2.76
C GLU A 146 -13.16 11.38 2.77
N ASP A 147 -14.39 10.91 2.58
CA ASP A 147 -15.60 11.73 2.62
C ASP A 147 -15.85 12.31 4.01
N THR A 148 -15.60 11.53 5.08
CA THR A 148 -15.66 12.01 6.47
C THR A 148 -14.69 13.15 6.71
N VAL A 149 -13.42 13.01 6.30
CA VAL A 149 -12.39 14.06 6.44
C VAL A 149 -12.76 15.31 5.61
N ARG A 150 -13.30 15.13 4.40
CA ARG A 150 -13.75 16.25 3.55
C ARG A 150 -14.98 16.95 4.12
N HIS A 151 -15.89 16.22 4.74
CA HIS A 151 -17.06 16.78 5.42
C HIS A 151 -16.63 17.62 6.62
N LEU A 152 -15.74 17.08 7.45
CA LEU A 152 -15.14 17.80 8.58
C LEU A 152 -14.42 19.08 8.10
N ALA A 153 -13.60 18.98 7.04
CA ALA A 153 -12.95 20.16 6.48
C ALA A 153 -13.95 21.26 6.10
N ALA A 154 -15.09 20.87 5.51
CA ALA A 154 -16.14 21.81 5.15
C ALA A 154 -16.87 22.41 6.34
N SER A 155 -17.09 21.66 7.42
CA SER A 155 -17.72 22.19 8.65
C SER A 155 -16.85 23.28 9.29
N HIS A 156 -15.53 23.21 9.09
CA HIS A 156 -14.56 24.22 9.53
C HIS A 156 -14.22 25.29 8.46
N GLY A 157 -14.99 25.37 7.37
CA GLY A 157 -14.83 26.41 6.35
C GLY A 157 -13.62 26.22 5.41
N LEU A 158 -13.02 25.03 5.40
CA LEU A 158 -11.95 24.68 4.47
C LEU A 158 -12.52 24.22 3.12
N ALA A 159 -11.70 24.33 2.07
CA ALA A 159 -12.07 23.87 0.74
C ALA A 159 -12.24 22.34 0.71
N LYS A 160 -13.38 21.87 0.20
CA LYS A 160 -13.66 20.44 -0.02
C LYS A 160 -12.76 19.81 -1.08
N SER A 161 -12.24 20.61 -2.01
CA SER A 161 -11.39 20.17 -3.11
C SER A 161 -9.91 20.30 -2.75
N GLY A 162 -9.12 19.28 -3.09
CA GLY A 162 -7.70 19.26 -2.81
C GLY A 162 -7.19 17.88 -2.43
N GLN A 163 -5.87 17.77 -2.31
CA GLN A 163 -5.22 16.57 -1.81
C GLN A 163 -5.58 16.36 -0.34
N ILE A 164 -5.96 15.13 0.02
CA ILE A 164 -6.34 14.78 1.39
C ILE A 164 -5.26 15.14 2.41
N ALA A 165 -3.99 15.00 2.03
CA ALA A 165 -2.85 15.36 2.88
C ALA A 165 -2.80 16.86 3.23
N ALA A 166 -3.24 17.73 2.33
CA ALA A 166 -3.32 19.17 2.58
C ALA A 166 -4.48 19.49 3.53
N ILE A 167 -5.64 18.87 3.31
CA ILE A 167 -6.81 19.02 4.18
C ILE A 167 -6.48 18.60 5.62
N LEU A 168 -5.84 17.44 5.79
CA LEU A 168 -5.41 16.94 7.10
C LEU A 168 -4.41 17.88 7.79
N ALA A 169 -3.50 18.50 7.03
CA ALA A 169 -2.54 19.45 7.58
C ALA A 169 -3.24 20.73 8.09
N GLU A 170 -4.26 21.23 7.38
CA GLU A 170 -5.04 22.38 7.83
C GLU A 170 -5.92 22.03 9.04
N LEU A 171 -6.57 20.86 9.07
CA LEU A 171 -7.33 20.40 10.24
C LEU A 171 -6.45 20.23 11.48
N GLN A 172 -5.21 19.76 11.31
CA GLN A 172 -4.20 19.71 12.37
C GLN A 172 -3.82 21.11 12.86
N LYS A 173 -3.62 22.06 11.94
CA LYS A 173 -3.33 23.47 12.24
C LYS A 173 -4.51 24.20 12.91
N LEU A 174 -5.73 23.76 12.70
CA LEU A 174 -6.87 24.30 13.45
C LEU A 174 -7.03 23.64 14.83
N GLY A 175 -6.21 22.63 15.12
CA GLY A 175 -6.31 21.84 16.33
C GLY A 175 -7.56 20.96 16.41
N VAL A 176 -8.25 20.76 15.28
CA VAL A 176 -9.42 19.89 15.18
C VAL A 176 -8.99 18.43 15.25
N LEU A 177 -7.89 18.09 14.57
CA LEU A 177 -7.32 16.75 14.59
C LEU A 177 -5.97 16.73 15.28
N SER A 178 -5.71 15.66 16.04
CA SER A 178 -4.41 15.41 16.63
C SER A 178 -3.38 15.03 15.57
N ALA A 179 -2.10 15.32 15.86
CA ALA A 179 -0.99 14.95 14.98
C ALA A 179 -0.94 13.43 14.70
N GLN A 180 -1.39 12.64 15.67
CA GLN A 180 -1.38 11.18 15.57
C GLN A 180 -2.51 10.66 14.67
N THR A 181 -3.73 11.21 14.79
CA THR A 181 -4.84 10.92 13.88
C THR A 181 -4.45 11.23 12.44
N VAL A 182 -3.83 12.39 12.20
CA VAL A 182 -3.34 12.77 10.87
C VAL A 182 -2.26 11.83 10.35
N ALA A 183 -1.33 11.38 11.20
CA ALA A 183 -0.31 10.42 10.81
C ALA A 183 -0.93 9.09 10.36
N ILE A 184 -1.92 8.57 11.09
CA ILE A 184 -2.59 7.30 10.77
C ILE A 184 -3.39 7.40 9.48
N VAL A 185 -4.16 8.47 9.28
CA VAL A 185 -4.91 8.66 8.02
C VAL A 185 -3.96 8.74 6.83
N LYS A 186 -2.78 9.36 6.98
CA LYS A 186 -1.73 9.37 5.93
C LYS A 186 -1.15 7.97 5.67
N GLU A 187 -0.96 7.15 6.72
CA GLU A 187 -0.52 5.76 6.58
C GLU A 187 -1.57 4.93 5.81
N LEU A 188 -2.85 5.06 6.15
CA LEU A 188 -3.96 4.41 5.44
C LEU A 188 -4.04 4.87 3.97
N ALA A 189 -3.91 6.17 3.71
CA ALA A 189 -3.87 6.72 2.34
C ALA A 189 -2.75 6.10 1.50
N ASN A 190 -1.57 5.91 2.11
CA ASN A 190 -0.43 5.29 1.45
C ASN A 190 -0.68 3.82 1.15
N LEU A 191 -1.28 3.07 2.09
CA LEU A 191 -1.66 1.67 1.87
C LEU A 191 -2.68 1.54 0.73
N ARG A 192 -3.72 2.38 0.71
CA ARG A 192 -4.68 2.43 -0.40
C ARG A 192 -3.99 2.72 -1.73
N ASN A 193 -3.05 3.67 -1.76
CA ASN A 193 -2.32 4.01 -2.98
C ASN A 193 -1.46 2.83 -3.49
N GLN A 194 -0.90 2.02 -2.58
CA GLN A 194 -0.14 0.82 -2.97
C GLN A 194 -1.05 -0.24 -3.63
N VAL A 195 -2.26 -0.43 -3.10
CA VAL A 195 -3.27 -1.34 -3.69
C VAL A 195 -3.75 -0.81 -5.04
N ALA A 196 -4.13 0.47 -5.12
CA ALA A 196 -4.63 1.07 -6.36
C ALA A 196 -3.60 1.07 -7.50
N HIS A 197 -2.31 1.20 -7.19
CA HIS A 197 -1.22 1.11 -8.17
C HIS A 197 -0.74 -0.32 -8.45
N ALA A 198 -1.48 -1.34 -7.99
CA ALA A 198 -1.15 -2.76 -8.13
C ALA A 198 0.30 -3.09 -7.67
N ARG A 199 0.81 -2.32 -6.71
CA ARG A 199 2.13 -2.57 -6.09
C ARG A 199 2.05 -3.65 -5.03
N PHE A 200 0.83 -3.90 -4.54
CA PHE A 200 0.56 -4.78 -3.44
C PHE A 200 -0.75 -5.55 -3.72
N GLU A 201 -0.77 -6.83 -3.40
CA GLU A 201 -1.93 -7.72 -3.57
C GLU A 201 -2.48 -8.10 -2.18
N PRO A 202 -3.58 -7.49 -1.73
CA PRO A 202 -4.13 -7.75 -0.39
C PRO A 202 -4.73 -9.14 -0.26
N THR A 203 -4.50 -9.75 0.89
CA THR A 203 -5.25 -10.91 1.37
C THR A 203 -6.59 -10.45 1.95
N GLU A 204 -7.57 -11.35 2.03
CA GLU A 204 -8.88 -11.07 2.64
C GLU A 204 -8.73 -10.51 4.06
N ALA A 205 -7.99 -11.20 4.92
CA ALA A 205 -7.74 -10.78 6.31
C ALA A 205 -7.09 -9.39 6.41
N ALA A 206 -6.20 -9.03 5.48
CA ALA A 206 -5.57 -7.71 5.48
C ALA A 206 -6.53 -6.62 4.99
N GLY A 207 -7.46 -6.95 4.09
CA GLY A 207 -8.58 -6.08 3.72
C GLY A 207 -9.50 -5.80 4.90
N ASP A 208 -9.87 -6.83 5.67
CA ASP A 208 -10.71 -6.70 6.86
C ASP A 208 -10.05 -5.83 7.93
N GLN A 209 -8.77 -6.06 8.22
CA GLN A 209 -8.00 -5.25 9.17
C GLN A 209 -7.89 -3.78 8.73
N TYR A 210 -7.77 -3.53 7.43
CA TYR A 210 -7.76 -2.18 6.89
C TYR A 210 -9.11 -1.49 7.10
N ALA A 211 -10.21 -2.18 6.79
CA ALA A 211 -11.57 -1.70 6.99
C ALA A 211 -11.85 -1.37 8.47
N ASP A 212 -11.44 -2.26 9.38
CA ASP A 212 -11.55 -2.02 10.82
C ASP A 212 -10.74 -0.79 11.26
N SER A 213 -9.55 -0.58 10.67
CA SER A 213 -8.72 0.57 10.96
C SER A 213 -9.37 1.88 10.48
N CYS A 214 -10.04 1.88 9.32
CA CYS A 214 -10.83 3.02 8.83
C CYS A 214 -11.97 3.36 9.81
N ARG A 215 -12.81 2.39 10.16
CA ARG A 215 -13.93 2.61 11.08
C ARG A 215 -13.51 3.16 12.44
N LYS A 216 -12.40 2.65 12.98
CA LYS A 216 -11.85 3.14 14.25
C LYS A 216 -11.37 4.59 14.13
N ILE A 217 -10.69 4.95 13.04
CA ILE A 217 -10.18 6.31 12.89
C ILE A 217 -11.31 7.31 12.60
N GLU A 218 -12.37 6.91 11.89
CA GLU A 218 -13.58 7.72 11.72
C GLU A 218 -14.23 8.05 13.06
N LYS A 219 -14.39 7.03 13.92
CA LYS A 219 -14.90 7.22 15.27
C LYS A 219 -14.03 8.21 16.06
N ARG A 220 -12.70 8.04 16.01
CA ARG A 220 -11.76 8.95 16.68
C ARG A 220 -11.83 10.38 16.15
N ILE A 221 -12.00 10.55 14.84
CA ILE A 221 -12.18 11.87 14.21
C ILE A 221 -13.44 12.55 14.79
N GLY A 222 -14.55 11.83 14.92
CA GLY A 222 -15.77 12.36 15.54
C GLY A 222 -15.59 12.73 17.01
N GLU A 223 -14.84 11.93 17.77
CA GLU A 223 -14.50 12.26 19.18
C GLU A 223 -13.62 13.52 19.29
N GLU A 224 -12.63 13.68 18.41
CA GLU A 224 -11.76 14.87 18.38
C GLU A 224 -12.52 16.13 17.94
N GLU A 225 -13.42 16.02 16.96
CA GLU A 225 -14.31 17.11 16.56
C GLU A 225 -15.23 17.54 17.71
N ALA A 226 -15.87 16.59 18.40
CA ALA A 226 -16.74 16.89 19.54
C ALA A 226 -15.97 17.59 20.67
N ALA A 227 -14.79 17.09 21.01
CA ALA A 227 -13.93 17.74 22.02
C ALA A 227 -13.51 19.15 21.60
N TRP A 228 -13.21 19.37 20.32
CA TRP A 228 -12.93 20.69 19.78
C TRP A 228 -14.13 21.64 19.88
N GLN A 229 -15.34 21.15 19.57
CA GLN A 229 -16.58 21.94 19.67
C GLN A 229 -16.89 22.35 21.11
N GLU A 230 -16.70 21.45 22.08
CA GLU A 230 -16.84 21.77 23.51
C GLU A 230 -15.82 22.83 23.96
N ALA A 231 -14.56 22.70 23.54
CA ALA A 231 -13.53 23.68 23.83
C ALA A 231 -13.86 25.05 23.22
N ALA A 232 -14.30 25.08 21.95
CA ALA A 232 -14.72 26.31 21.27
C ALA A 232 -15.95 26.95 21.93
N ALA A 233 -16.91 26.16 22.41
CA ALA A 233 -18.07 26.65 23.15
C ALA A 233 -17.68 27.26 24.50
N SER A 234 -16.70 26.67 25.20
CA SER A 234 -16.22 27.20 26.48
C SER A 234 -15.56 28.58 26.35
N LEU A 235 -14.87 28.84 25.22
CA LEU A 235 -14.26 30.14 24.92
C LEU A 235 -15.29 31.20 24.51
N ASN A 236 -16.43 30.79 23.96
CA ASN A 236 -17.53 31.67 23.55
C ASN A 236 -18.63 31.83 24.63
N GLY A 237 -18.51 31.15 25.78
CA GLY A 237 -19.36 31.30 26.96
C GLY A 237 -19.14 32.64 27.69
N PRO A 238 -20.13 33.15 28.46
CA PRO A 238 -20.56 34.55 28.42
C PRO A 238 -19.53 35.56 28.92
N SER A 239 -19.04 36.38 27.98
CA SER A 239 -18.60 37.76 28.23
C SER A 239 -19.82 38.66 28.60
N HIS A 240 -20.53 38.31 29.68
CA HIS A 240 -21.58 39.12 30.31
C HIS A 240 -21.44 39.05 31.83
N ALA A 241 -20.25 39.32 32.36
CA ALA A 241 -20.11 39.74 33.75
C ALA A 241 -20.33 41.26 33.84
N ALA A 242 -21.61 41.62 34.03
CA ALA A 242 -22.11 42.80 34.70
C ALA A 242 -21.12 43.95 34.99
N VAL A 243 -21.11 44.97 34.12
CA VAL A 243 -20.92 46.35 34.59
C VAL A 243 -22.24 46.77 35.24
N ALA A 244 -22.31 46.66 36.57
CA ALA A 244 -23.40 47.23 37.34
C ALA A 244 -23.36 48.77 37.20
N PRO A 245 -24.46 49.46 36.89
CA PRO A 245 -24.53 50.90 37.08
C PRO A 245 -24.54 51.17 38.59
N THR A 246 -23.46 51.77 39.09
CA THR A 246 -23.39 52.36 40.44
C THR A 246 -24.49 53.42 40.60
N PRO A 247 -25.15 53.49 41.77
CA PRO A 247 -26.26 54.40 42.04
C PRO A 247 -25.86 55.88 42.12
#